data_AF-A0A0F9K2I9-F1
#
_entry.id   AF-A0A0F9K2I9-F1
#
_cell.length_a   1.000
_cell.length_b   1.000
_cell.length_c   1.000
_cell.angle_alpha   90.00
_cell.angle_beta   90.00
_cell.angle_gamma   90.00
#
_symmetry.space_group_name_H-M   'P 1'
#
loop_
_entity.id
_entity.type
_entity.pdbx_description
1 polymer ?
#
loop_
_entity_poly.entity_id
_entity_poly.type
_entity_poly.pdbx_seq_one_letter_code
_entity_poly.pdbx_strand_id
1 'polypeptide(L)'
;MSVNTVPRFIEQPQLWKTQASVANTNISGNTGTLVTLLTGAVPHGSKVDFFRFQAQNVTVTNRLRIYLFTGGATAHLWQEVSVGAASASAVDKTMWSGSLTPVAPLIVPTLWTVRVAIHAANVVNIFGIGGDF
;
A
#
# COMPACT_ATOMS: atom_id res chain seq x y z
N MET A 1 -11.47 -24.83 -16.10
CA MET A 1 -10.39 -24.33 -15.22
C MET A 1 -9.81 -25.55 -14.51
N SER A 2 -8.53 -25.89 -14.71
CA SER A 2 -7.94 -26.99 -13.92
C SER A 2 -7.89 -26.54 -12.46
N VAL A 3 -8.39 -27.38 -11.57
CA VAL A 3 -8.30 -27.13 -10.13
C VAL A 3 -6.86 -27.41 -9.72
N ASN A 4 -6.24 -26.47 -9.01
CA ASN A 4 -4.93 -26.70 -8.43
C ASN A 4 -5.06 -27.79 -7.36
N THR A 5 -4.50 -28.97 -7.61
CA THR A 5 -4.56 -30.13 -6.70
C THR A 5 -3.46 -30.12 -5.65
N VAL A 6 -2.51 -29.18 -5.72
CA VAL A 6 -1.41 -29.04 -4.78
C VAL A 6 -1.53 -27.69 -4.06
N PRO A 7 -1.71 -27.66 -2.74
CA PRO A 7 -1.68 -26.42 -1.97
C PRO A 7 -0.40 -25.64 -2.26
N ARG A 8 -0.53 -24.33 -2.55
CA ARG A 8 0.61 -23.43 -2.73
C ARG A 8 0.80 -22.59 -1.48
N PHE A 9 2.04 -22.56 -1.00
CA PHE A 9 2.46 -21.76 0.13
C PHE A 9 3.28 -20.57 -0.38
N ILE A 10 3.58 -19.61 0.49
CA ILE A 10 4.53 -18.55 0.15
C ILE A 10 5.90 -19.19 -0.06
N GLU A 11 6.49 -18.98 -1.23
CA GLU A 11 7.82 -19.48 -1.59
C GLU A 11 8.90 -18.44 -1.27
N GLN A 12 8.58 -17.15 -1.42
CA GLN A 12 9.52 -16.05 -1.23
C GLN A 12 8.92 -14.98 -0.32
N PRO A 13 9.39 -14.87 0.94
CA PRO A 13 9.04 -13.74 1.80
C PRO A 13 9.47 -12.42 1.17
N GLN A 14 8.60 -11.42 1.17
CA GLN A 14 8.84 -10.11 0.55
C GLN A 14 8.58 -8.96 1.53
N LEU A 15 9.41 -7.92 1.37
CA LEU A 15 9.21 -6.61 1.98
C LEU A 15 9.17 -5.56 0.86
N TRP A 16 7.96 -5.21 0.43
CA TRP A 16 7.76 -4.14 -0.53
C TRP A 16 7.84 -2.78 0.16
N LYS A 17 8.43 -1.80 -0.52
CA LYS A 17 8.61 -0.45 0.02
C LYS A 17 8.40 0.60 -1.06
N THR A 18 7.71 1.68 -0.73
CA THR A 18 7.55 2.85 -1.58
C THR A 18 7.38 4.10 -0.74
N GLN A 19 7.43 5.27 -1.36
CA GLN A 19 7.24 6.55 -0.70
C GLN A 19 6.25 7.40 -1.50
N ALA A 20 5.22 7.90 -0.81
CA ALA A 20 4.31 8.90 -1.37
C ALA A 20 4.66 10.27 -0.78
N SER A 21 4.84 11.27 -1.64
CA SER A 21 5.19 12.65 -1.26
C SER A 21 4.37 13.72 -1.97
N VAL A 22 3.72 13.36 -3.08
CA VAL A 22 2.92 14.27 -3.91
C VAL A 22 1.43 14.08 -3.59
N ALA A 23 0.73 15.18 -3.38
CA ALA A 23 -0.71 15.19 -3.13
C ALA A 23 -1.49 14.66 -4.35
N ASN A 24 -2.49 13.83 -4.09
CA ASN A 24 -3.50 13.41 -5.05
C ASN A 24 -4.89 13.55 -4.42
N THR A 25 -5.56 14.66 -4.73
CA THR A 25 -6.90 14.92 -4.20
C THR A 25 -7.95 13.99 -4.82
N ASN A 26 -7.71 13.49 -6.04
CA ASN A 26 -8.64 12.61 -6.74
C ASN A 26 -8.81 11.27 -6.02
N ILE A 27 -10.05 10.95 -5.67
CA ILE A 27 -10.39 9.71 -4.98
C ILE A 27 -10.44 8.50 -5.92
N SER A 28 -10.71 8.70 -7.21
CA SER A 28 -10.91 7.60 -8.16
C SER A 28 -9.64 6.84 -8.51
N GLY A 29 -8.46 7.42 -8.26
CA GLY A 29 -7.17 6.77 -8.52
C GLY A 29 -6.82 6.60 -10.00
N ASN A 30 -7.68 7.00 -10.94
CA ASN A 30 -7.39 6.89 -12.38
C ASN A 30 -6.53 8.04 -12.93
N THR A 31 -6.36 9.12 -12.16
CA THR A 31 -5.52 10.26 -12.53
C THR A 31 -4.73 10.77 -11.32
N GLY A 32 -3.73 11.63 -11.57
CA GLY A 32 -2.83 12.18 -10.55
C GLY A 32 -1.62 11.29 -10.30
N THR A 33 -0.80 11.68 -9.33
CA THR A 33 0.42 10.95 -8.96
C THR A 33 0.06 9.80 -8.02
N LEU A 34 0.39 8.58 -8.45
CA LEU A 34 0.32 7.37 -7.65
C LEU A 34 1.68 6.69 -7.70
N VAL A 35 2.09 6.11 -6.59
CA VAL A 35 3.33 5.34 -6.52
C VAL A 35 3.01 3.87 -6.39
N THR A 36 3.71 3.02 -7.15
CA THR A 36 3.55 1.58 -7.07
C THR A 36 4.27 1.06 -5.83
N LEU A 37 3.56 0.29 -5.01
CA LEU A 37 4.13 -0.44 -3.88
C LEU A 37 4.63 -1.81 -4.33
N LEU A 38 3.79 -2.56 -5.04
CA LEU A 38 4.13 -3.89 -5.52
C LEU A 38 3.39 -4.24 -6.82
N THR A 39 3.95 -5.19 -7.55
CA THR A 39 3.32 -5.87 -8.69
C THR A 39 3.21 -7.35 -8.33
N GLY A 40 2.03 -7.96 -8.51
CA GLY A 40 1.82 -9.37 -8.21
C GLY A 40 2.75 -10.25 -9.05
N ALA A 41 3.48 -11.14 -8.36
CA ALA A 41 4.49 -11.99 -8.97
C ALA A 41 3.91 -12.94 -10.02
N VAL A 42 4.74 -13.32 -10.99
CA VAL A 42 4.41 -14.34 -12.00
C VAL A 42 4.98 -15.68 -11.51
N PRO A 43 4.22 -16.79 -11.54
CA PRO A 43 2.90 -16.96 -12.17
C PRO A 43 1.70 -16.84 -11.24
N HIS A 44 1.89 -16.79 -9.91
CA HIS A 44 0.83 -17.08 -8.94
C HIS A 44 0.40 -15.89 -8.08
N GLY A 45 0.94 -14.70 -8.36
CA GLY A 45 0.65 -13.48 -7.61
C GLY A 45 1.41 -13.41 -6.29
N SER A 46 0.98 -12.45 -5.48
CA SER A 46 1.58 -12.16 -4.19
C SER A 46 0.50 -12.04 -3.11
N LYS A 47 0.88 -12.24 -1.86
CA LYS A 47 0.03 -12.01 -0.69
C LYS A 47 0.66 -10.94 0.18
N VAL A 48 -0.15 -9.99 0.63
CA VAL A 48 0.24 -9.01 1.66
C VAL A 48 -0.54 -9.28 2.94
N ASP A 49 0.19 -9.58 4.00
CA ASP A 49 -0.36 -9.88 5.32
C ASP A 49 -0.47 -8.62 6.19
N PHE A 50 0.44 -7.66 5.99
CA PHE A 50 0.53 -6.48 6.84
C PHE A 50 1.07 -5.26 6.10
N PHE A 51 0.59 -4.08 6.47
CA PHE A 51 1.15 -2.82 6.02
C PHE A 51 1.65 -1.99 7.21
N ARG A 52 2.80 -1.33 7.01
CA ARG A 52 3.34 -0.33 7.92
C ARG A 52 3.48 1.01 7.20
N PHE A 53 3.15 2.08 7.90
CA PHE A 53 3.27 3.44 7.40
C PHE A 53 4.10 4.26 8.38
N GLN A 54 5.00 5.09 7.84
CA GLN A 54 5.84 5.97 8.63
C GLN A 54 5.97 7.32 7.93
N ALA A 55 5.50 8.38 8.57
CA ALA A 55 5.77 9.74 8.11
C ALA A 55 7.25 10.08 8.33
N GLN A 56 7.86 10.77 7.37
CA GLN A 56 9.23 11.27 7.45
C GLN A 56 9.30 12.70 7.99
N ASN A 57 8.25 13.49 7.75
CA ASN A 57 8.15 14.90 8.13
C ASN A 57 6.84 15.18 8.88
N VAL A 58 6.67 16.44 9.30
CA VAL A 58 5.43 16.98 9.85
C VAL A 58 4.25 16.59 8.95
N THR A 59 3.20 16.07 9.56
CA THR A 59 1.97 15.70 8.88
C THR A 59 0.82 16.59 9.32
N VAL A 60 -0.06 16.91 8.39
CA VAL A 60 -1.41 17.39 8.68
C VAL A 60 -2.39 16.22 8.62
N THR A 61 -3.55 16.35 9.29
CA THR A 61 -4.62 15.36 9.25
C THR A 61 -5.03 15.11 7.81
N ASN A 62 -4.98 13.85 7.38
CA ASN A 62 -5.13 13.49 5.98
C ASN A 62 -5.55 12.04 5.76
N ARG A 63 -5.63 11.60 4.50
CA ARG A 63 -5.88 10.20 4.10
C ARG A 63 -4.76 9.67 3.22
N LEU A 64 -4.25 8.49 3.55
CA LEU A 64 -3.49 7.62 2.67
C LEU A 64 -4.48 6.66 2.00
N ARG A 65 -4.40 6.51 0.69
CA ARG A 65 -5.30 5.68 -0.11
C ARG A 65 -4.52 4.56 -0.74
N ILE A 66 -5.05 3.35 -0.64
CA ILE A 66 -4.47 2.13 -1.23
C ILE A 66 -5.41 1.66 -2.33
N TYR A 67 -4.85 1.52 -3.52
CA TYR A 67 -5.55 1.13 -4.74
C TYR A 67 -5.05 -0.21 -5.25
N LEU A 68 -5.98 -0.99 -5.80
CA LEU A 68 -5.71 -2.18 -6.59
C LEU A 68 -5.91 -1.84 -8.06
N PHE A 69 -4.86 -2.01 -8.86
CA PHE A 69 -4.91 -1.86 -10.30
C PHE A 69 -4.93 -3.22 -10.94
N THR A 70 -5.95 -3.46 -11.76
CA THR A 70 -6.00 -4.65 -12.62
C THR A 70 -4.95 -4.56 -13.72
N GLY A 71 -4.63 -5.69 -14.37
CA GLY A 71 -3.74 -5.70 -15.54
C GLY A 71 -4.19 -4.79 -16.70
N GLY A 72 -5.46 -4.35 -16.72
CA GLY A 72 -6.02 -3.37 -17.65
C GLY A 72 -5.97 -1.92 -17.16
N ALA A 73 -5.19 -1.61 -16.13
CA ALA A 73 -4.98 -0.27 -15.56
C ALA A 73 -6.23 0.40 -14.95
N THR A 74 -7.27 -0.35 -14.62
CA THR A 74 -8.42 0.18 -13.88
C THR A 74 -8.10 0.22 -12.38
N ALA A 75 -8.25 1.39 -11.75
CA ALA A 75 -8.05 1.56 -10.32
C ALA A 75 -9.31 1.20 -9.53
N HIS A 76 -9.13 0.43 -8.45
CA HIS A 76 -10.15 0.18 -7.44
C HIS A 76 -9.62 0.65 -6.08
N LEU A 77 -10.34 1.56 -5.43
CA LEU A 77 -10.02 1.95 -4.05
C LEU A 77 -10.28 0.76 -3.14
N TRP A 78 -9.25 0.25 -2.49
CA TRP A 78 -9.37 -0.90 -1.59
C TRP A 78 -9.54 -0.45 -0.14
N GLN A 79 -8.69 0.45 0.33
CA GLN A 79 -8.73 0.91 1.72
C GLN A 79 -8.19 2.35 1.83
N GLU A 80 -8.77 3.12 2.75
CA GLU A 80 -8.20 4.38 3.21
C GLU A 80 -7.68 4.23 4.65
N VAL A 81 -6.55 4.90 4.93
CA VAL A 81 -5.94 4.98 6.26
C VAL A 81 -5.85 6.45 6.65
N SER A 82 -6.40 6.79 7.81
CA SER A 82 -6.30 8.13 8.38
C SER A 82 -4.88 8.42 8.82
N VAL A 83 -4.30 9.50 8.29
CA VAL A 83 -3.01 10.04 8.71
C VAL A 83 -3.29 11.11 9.76
N GLY A 84 -2.75 10.92 10.96
CA GLY A 84 -2.88 11.90 12.04
C GLY A 84 -1.91 13.06 11.86
N ALA A 85 -2.25 14.23 12.40
CA ALA A 85 -1.33 15.35 12.45
C ALA A 85 -0.18 15.06 13.43
N ALA A 86 1.05 15.38 13.03
CA ALA A 86 2.25 15.23 13.86
C ALA A 86 3.20 16.40 13.60
N SER A 87 3.73 17.02 14.66
CA SER A 87 4.67 18.14 14.59
C SER A 87 6.01 17.79 15.24
N ALA A 88 7.09 18.37 14.72
CA ALA A 88 8.46 18.14 15.19
C ALA A 88 8.80 18.86 16.51
N SER A 89 7.90 19.71 17.03
CA SER A 89 8.19 20.68 18.10
C SER A 89 8.04 20.13 19.53
N ALA A 90 8.06 18.81 19.73
CA ALA A 90 8.01 18.25 21.08
C ALA A 90 9.06 17.15 21.22
N VAL A 91 9.84 17.27 22.30
CA VAL A 91 11.12 16.60 22.61
C VAL A 91 11.11 15.06 22.52
N ASP A 92 9.94 14.41 22.37
CA ASP A 92 9.80 12.93 22.32
C ASP A 92 8.80 12.38 21.28
N LYS A 93 8.39 13.12 20.24
CA LYS A 93 7.41 12.59 19.28
C LYS A 93 8.07 11.92 18.07
N THR A 94 8.05 10.59 18.05
CA THR A 94 8.17 9.81 16.80
C THR A 94 7.14 10.37 15.79
N MET A 95 7.57 10.67 14.57
CA MET A 95 6.67 11.09 13.48
C MET A 95 5.50 10.10 13.33
N TRP A 96 4.37 10.55 12.79
CA TRP A 96 3.17 9.71 12.65
C TRP A 96 3.52 8.33 12.09
N SER A 97 3.07 7.29 12.77
CA SER A 97 3.20 5.92 12.33
C SER A 97 1.84 5.24 12.38
N GLY A 98 1.60 4.35 11.43
CA GLY A 98 0.37 3.60 11.33
C GLY A 98 0.64 2.19 10.88
N SER A 99 -0.32 1.31 11.09
CA SER A 99 -0.31 -0.03 10.55
C SER A 99 -1.71 -0.47 10.17
N LEU A 100 -1.78 -1.32 9.15
CA LEU A 100 -3.03 -1.92 8.69
C LEU A 100 -2.79 -3.42 8.58
N THR A 101 -3.54 -4.19 9.35
CA THR A 101 -3.65 -5.64 9.21
C THR A 101 -5.02 -5.93 8.60
N PRO A 102 -5.09 -6.39 7.36
CA PRO A 102 -6.35 -6.74 6.71
C PRO A 102 -7.07 -7.88 7.45
N VAL A 103 -8.41 -7.86 7.46
CA VAL A 103 -9.21 -8.95 8.07
C VAL A 103 -8.96 -10.29 7.36
N ALA A 104 -8.71 -10.24 6.05
CA ALA A 104 -8.18 -11.33 5.26
C ALA A 104 -6.97 -10.81 4.47
N PRO A 105 -5.90 -11.61 4.30
CA PRO A 105 -4.71 -11.17 3.56
C PRO A 105 -5.07 -10.64 2.18
N LEU A 106 -4.41 -9.56 1.78
CA LEU A 106 -4.63 -9.00 0.45
C LEU A 106 -3.95 -9.89 -0.58
N ILE A 107 -4.74 -10.52 -1.45
CA ILE A 107 -4.24 -11.30 -2.58
C ILE A 107 -4.09 -10.36 -3.78
N VAL A 108 -2.90 -10.34 -4.37
CA VAL A 108 -2.58 -9.52 -5.54
C VAL A 108 -2.27 -10.47 -6.70
N PRO A 109 -3.22 -10.66 -7.64
CA PRO A 109 -3.02 -11.53 -8.78
C PRO A 109 -1.84 -11.10 -9.65
N THR A 110 -1.38 -12.03 -10.47
CA THR A 110 -0.36 -11.79 -11.49
C THR A 110 -0.71 -10.58 -12.36
N LEU A 111 0.25 -9.69 -12.60
CA LEU A 111 0.12 -8.42 -13.34
C LEU A 111 -0.76 -7.35 -12.68
N TRP A 112 -1.38 -7.62 -11.53
CA TRP A 112 -2.06 -6.56 -10.77
C TRP A 112 -1.03 -5.77 -9.99
N THR A 113 -1.31 -4.49 -9.73
CA THR A 113 -0.41 -3.64 -8.93
C THR A 113 -1.13 -3.03 -7.75
N VAL A 114 -0.46 -2.98 -6.61
CA VAL A 114 -0.90 -2.16 -5.48
C VAL A 114 -0.25 -0.81 -5.62
N ARG A 115 -1.06 0.24 -5.70
CA ARG A 115 -0.58 1.61 -5.79
C ARG A 115 -1.13 2.42 -4.63
N VAL A 116 -0.37 3.42 -4.21
CA VAL A 116 -0.73 4.25 -3.08
C VAL A 116 -0.64 5.72 -3.46
N ALA A 117 -1.49 6.52 -2.81
CA ALA A 117 -1.46 7.96 -2.90
C ALA A 117 -1.84 8.59 -1.57
N ILE A 118 -1.47 9.86 -1.39
CA ILE A 118 -1.82 10.67 -0.24
C ILE A 118 -2.71 11.81 -0.69
N HIS A 119 -3.74 12.15 0.07
CA HIS A 119 -4.68 13.18 -0.35
C HIS A 119 -4.10 14.61 -0.32
N ALA A 120 -3.05 14.83 0.47
CA ALA A 120 -2.35 16.10 0.65
C ALA A 120 -0.85 15.84 0.83
N ALA A 121 -0.01 16.83 0.54
CA ALA A 121 1.44 16.66 0.43
C ALA A 121 2.08 16.44 1.80
N ASN A 122 2.35 15.16 2.11
CA ASN A 122 3.09 14.68 3.27
C ASN A 122 4.10 13.64 2.77
N VAL A 123 5.29 13.53 3.36
CA VAL A 123 6.20 12.44 2.99
C VAL A 123 5.93 11.23 3.87
N VAL A 124 5.37 10.16 3.28
CA VAL A 124 5.03 8.92 3.99
C VAL A 124 5.71 7.74 3.30
N ASN A 125 6.48 6.98 4.09
CA ASN A 125 7.03 5.69 3.71
C ASN A 125 5.96 4.62 3.94
N ILE A 126 5.78 3.75 2.95
CA ILE A 126 4.81 2.66 2.97
C ILE A 126 5.56 1.35 2.79
N PHE A 127 5.27 0.40 3.66
CA PHE A 127 5.82 -0.94 3.62
C PHE A 127 4.68 -1.95 3.53
N GLY A 128 4.79 -2.91 2.62
CA GLY A 128 3.95 -4.10 2.55
C GLY A 128 4.78 -5.32 2.93
N ILE A 129 4.28 -6.14 3.84
CA ILE A 129 4.94 -7.36 4.32
C ILE A 129 4.10 -8.56 3.92
N GLY A 130 4.74 -9.57 3.34
CA GLY A 130 4.07 -10.81 2.95
C GLY A 130 5.01 -11.68 2.14
N GLY A 131 4.55 -12.17 0.99
CA GLY A 131 5.41 -12.92 0.08
C GLY A 131 4.75 -13.31 -1.23
N ASP A 132 5.55 -13.89 -2.10
CA ASP A 132 5.15 -14.41 -3.41
C ASP A 132 4.84 -15.91 -3.33
N PHE A 133 3.85 -16.34 -4.11
CA PHE A 133 3.40 -17.73 -4.25
C PHE A 133 4.09 -18.50 -5.37
#